data_AF-A0A076MQM3-F1
#
_entry.id   AF-A0A076MQM3-F1
#
_cell.length_a   1.000
_cell.length_b   1.000
_cell.length_c   1.000
_cell.angle_alpha   90.00
_cell.angle_beta   90.00
_cell.angle_gamma   90.00
#
_symmetry.space_group_name_H-M   'P 1'
#
loop_
_entity.id
_entity.type
_entity.pdbx_description
1 polymer ?
#
loop_
_entity_poly.entity_id
_entity_poly.type
_entity_poly.pdbx_seq_one_letter_code
_entity_poly.pdbx_strand_id
1 'polypeptide(L)'
;EIRQFASTLMERMNISTTEKKEEDDYYIVVFSRSNNRLIFNEPELILALAQEFQMRTITVSLDEQSFPSIVQIISGASMLVSMHGAQLVTSMFLPRGAVVIELFPFGVKPDQYTPYKTLASLPGMDLQYVAWRNTIEENSIAYPDRPWDQGGIAHLDKEEQDRIIASKEVPRHLCCRNPEWLYRIYQDTIVDITSFMQVVREGLKAKLNLKKTKAASTVHPGRVRDPKCQTSVQATSEAKLTVSWQIPWNLKYLKV
;
A
#
# COMPACT_ATOMS: atom_id res chain seq x y z
N GLU A 1 9.79 13.46 -3.55
CA GLU A 1 9.24 13.06 -4.86
C GLU A 1 7.77 12.63 -4.75
N ILE A 2 7.41 11.57 -4.02
CA ILE A 2 6.01 11.11 -3.90
C ILE A 2 5.03 12.19 -3.42
N ARG A 3 5.37 12.96 -2.38
CA ARG A 3 4.51 14.05 -1.90
C ARG A 3 4.27 15.15 -2.93
N GLN A 4 5.31 15.49 -3.71
CA GLN A 4 5.18 16.46 -4.79
C GLN A 4 4.30 15.91 -5.91
N PHE A 5 4.51 14.64 -6.29
CA PHE A 5 3.64 13.95 -7.26
C PHE A 5 2.18 13.95 -6.80
N ALA A 6 1.92 13.58 -5.54
CA ALA A 6 0.56 13.58 -4.98
C ALA A 6 -0.06 14.99 -5.00
N SER A 7 0.67 16.04 -4.59
CA SER A 7 0.21 17.44 -4.65
C SER A 7 -0.15 17.86 -6.07
N THR A 8 0.77 17.67 -7.02
CA THR A 8 0.55 18.03 -8.42
C THR A 8 -0.63 17.27 -9.01
N LEU A 9 -0.82 16.00 -8.64
CA LEU A 9 -1.96 15.21 -9.11
C LEU A 9 -3.28 15.72 -8.50
N MET A 10 -3.31 16.06 -7.21
CA MET A 10 -4.48 16.69 -6.57
C MET A 10 -4.84 18.03 -7.21
N GLU A 11 -3.85 18.88 -7.48
CA GLU A 11 -4.05 20.15 -8.19
C GLU A 11 -4.70 19.93 -9.56
N ARG A 12 -4.22 18.94 -10.32
CA ARG A 12 -4.79 18.57 -11.63
C ARG A 12 -6.21 18.00 -11.55
N MET A 13 -6.62 17.54 -10.37
CA MET A 13 -7.98 17.08 -10.07
C MET A 13 -8.85 18.18 -9.45
N ASN A 14 -8.37 19.43 -9.36
CA ASN A 14 -9.04 20.55 -8.67
C ASN A 14 -9.32 20.28 -7.18
N ILE A 15 -8.47 19.49 -6.53
CA ILE A 15 -8.56 19.17 -5.10
C ILE A 15 -7.66 20.14 -4.34
N SER A 16 -8.25 21.01 -3.54
CA SER A 16 -7.52 21.86 -2.60
C SER A 16 -7.42 21.18 -1.24
N THR A 17 -6.22 21.13 -0.68
CA THR A 17 -6.03 20.83 0.74
C THR A 17 -6.37 22.09 1.53
N THR A 18 -7.55 22.14 2.14
CA THR A 18 -7.94 23.23 3.04
C THR A 18 -7.08 23.24 4.31
N GLU A 19 -6.78 24.44 4.81
CA GLU A 19 -5.98 24.67 6.01
C GLU A 19 -6.69 24.21 7.29
N LYS A 20 -5.87 23.85 8.30
CA LYS A 20 -6.19 23.50 9.71
C LYS A 20 -7.60 22.94 9.97
N LYS A 21 -7.66 21.61 10.07
CA LYS A 21 -8.79 20.88 10.63
C LYS A 21 -9.00 21.22 12.10
N GLU A 22 -10.25 21.46 12.48
CA GLU A 22 -10.68 21.44 13.88
C GLU A 22 -10.61 20.00 14.42
N GLU A 23 -10.59 19.81 15.75
CA GLU A 23 -10.51 18.46 16.34
C GLU A 23 -11.70 17.58 15.96
N ASP A 24 -12.86 18.17 15.67
CA ASP A 24 -14.08 17.44 15.25
C ASP A 24 -14.08 17.03 13.76
N ASP A 25 -13.05 17.42 12.99
CA ASP A 25 -12.92 17.14 11.55
C ASP A 25 -12.09 15.88 11.23
N TYR A 26 -11.66 15.14 12.24
CA TYR A 26 -10.95 13.88 12.06
C TYR A 26 -11.90 12.74 11.73
N TYR A 27 -11.54 11.96 10.71
CA TYR A 27 -12.33 10.81 10.28
C TYR A 27 -11.45 9.68 9.77
N ILE A 28 -12.02 8.49 9.85
CA ILE A 28 -11.44 7.23 9.38
C ILE A 28 -12.09 6.91 8.04
N VAL A 29 -11.29 6.45 7.08
CA VAL A 29 -11.77 5.95 5.79
C VAL A 29 -11.59 4.44 5.76
N VAL A 30 -12.66 3.73 5.43
CA VAL A 30 -12.65 2.28 5.17
C VAL A 30 -12.92 2.06 3.69
N PHE A 31 -12.03 1.35 3.00
CA PHE A 31 -12.27 0.94 1.62
C PHE A 31 -13.18 -0.29 1.59
N SER A 32 -14.37 -0.11 1.01
CA SER A 32 -15.30 -1.19 0.72
C SER A 32 -15.03 -1.79 -0.66
N ARG A 33 -15.46 -3.04 -0.86
CA ARG A 33 -15.27 -3.82 -2.09
C ARG A 33 -16.54 -4.60 -2.40
N SER A 34 -16.86 -4.72 -3.69
CA SER A 34 -18.06 -5.46 -4.13
C SER A 34 -17.78 -6.85 -4.71
N ASN A 35 -16.55 -7.10 -5.19
CA ASN A 35 -16.25 -8.25 -6.05
C ASN A 35 -15.38 -9.35 -5.40
N ASN A 36 -14.33 -8.97 -4.68
CA ASN A 36 -13.39 -9.89 -4.03
C ASN A 36 -12.68 -9.22 -2.86
N ARG A 37 -12.15 -10.02 -1.93
CA ARG A 37 -11.50 -9.54 -0.70
C ARG A 37 -12.44 -8.66 0.11
N LEU A 38 -13.70 -9.04 0.22
CA LEU A 38 -14.68 -8.32 1.02
C LEU A 38 -14.31 -8.43 2.50
N ILE A 39 -14.58 -7.35 3.23
CA ILE A 39 -14.69 -7.40 4.68
C ILE A 39 -16.14 -7.82 4.95
N PHE A 40 -16.38 -9.07 5.30
CA PHE A 40 -17.74 -9.63 5.34
C PHE A 40 -18.59 -9.00 6.46
N ASN A 41 -17.95 -8.65 7.58
CA ASN A 41 -18.52 -7.94 8.73
C ASN A 41 -18.07 -6.46 8.75
N GLU A 42 -18.17 -5.78 7.60
CA GLU A 42 -17.79 -4.37 7.45
C GLU A 42 -18.53 -3.43 8.42
N PRO A 43 -19.85 -3.57 8.67
CA PRO A 43 -20.56 -2.73 9.63
C PRO A 43 -20.00 -2.82 11.06
N GLU A 44 -19.63 -4.02 11.51
CA GLU A 44 -19.03 -4.27 12.82
C GLU A 44 -17.66 -3.60 12.94
N LEU A 45 -16.85 -3.68 11.87
CA LEU A 45 -15.55 -3.01 11.81
C LEU A 45 -15.69 -1.49 11.88
N ILE A 46 -16.63 -0.92 11.11
CA ILE A 46 -16.91 0.53 11.11
C ILE A 46 -17.34 1.00 12.50
N LEU A 47 -18.25 0.26 13.14
CA LEU A 47 -18.73 0.60 14.47
C LEU A 47 -17.59 0.54 15.50
N ALA A 48 -16.77 -0.50 15.46
CA ALA A 48 -15.63 -0.65 16.38
C ALA A 48 -14.60 0.47 16.22
N LEU A 49 -14.27 0.85 14.97
CA LEU A 49 -13.37 1.97 14.67
C LEU A 49 -13.94 3.30 15.18
N ALA A 50 -15.21 3.57 14.91
CA ALA A 50 -15.86 4.80 15.34
C ALA A 50 -15.90 4.90 16.88
N GLN A 51 -16.20 3.81 17.58
CA GLN A 51 -16.23 3.76 19.04
C GLN A 51 -14.85 3.88 19.68
N GLU A 52 -13.83 3.19 19.15
CA GLU A 52 -12.48 3.27 19.72
C GLU A 52 -11.92 4.69 19.63
N PHE A 53 -12.02 5.29 18.44
CA PHE A 53 -11.32 6.55 18.15
C PHE A 53 -12.18 7.78 18.35
N GLN A 54 -13.48 7.62 18.62
CA GLN A 54 -14.45 8.72 18.68
C GLN A 54 -14.39 9.60 17.42
N MET A 55 -14.17 8.96 16.27
CA MET A 55 -14.06 9.60 14.96
C MET A 55 -15.17 9.10 14.05
N ARG A 56 -15.66 9.99 13.18
CA ARG A 56 -16.55 9.58 12.09
C ARG A 56 -15.82 8.56 11.20
N THR A 57 -16.49 7.49 10.84
CA THR A 57 -15.95 6.50 9.89
C THR A 57 -16.75 6.55 8.59
N ILE A 58 -16.05 6.71 7.47
CA ILE A 58 -16.61 6.90 6.13
C ILE A 58 -16.16 5.73 5.26
N THR A 59 -17.08 5.15 4.49
CA THR A 59 -16.74 4.14 3.48
C THR A 59 -16.49 4.78 2.12
N VAL A 60 -15.53 4.23 1.39
CA VAL A 60 -15.24 4.60 -0.01
C VAL A 60 -15.12 3.34 -0.85
N SER A 61 -15.60 3.38 -2.09
CA SER A 61 -15.56 2.26 -3.02
C SER A 61 -15.11 2.74 -4.40
N LEU A 62 -14.16 2.03 -5.01
CA LEU A 62 -13.73 2.30 -6.38
C LEU A 62 -14.82 2.01 -7.41
N ASP A 63 -15.80 1.17 -7.06
CA ASP A 63 -16.91 0.80 -7.95
C ASP A 63 -18.04 1.85 -7.91
N GLU A 64 -18.14 2.62 -6.82
CA GLU A 64 -19.24 3.57 -6.59
C GLU A 64 -18.81 5.03 -6.74
N GLN A 65 -17.56 5.35 -6.45
CA GLN A 65 -17.05 6.73 -6.40
C GLN A 65 -15.95 6.94 -7.44
N SER A 66 -15.92 8.14 -8.02
CA SER A 66 -14.84 8.52 -8.92
C SER A 66 -13.51 8.64 -8.18
N PHE A 67 -12.41 8.36 -8.88
CA PHE A 67 -11.08 8.48 -8.29
C PHE A 67 -10.79 9.88 -7.69
N PRO A 68 -11.12 11.02 -8.34
CA PRO A 68 -10.97 12.34 -7.71
C PRO A 68 -11.76 12.49 -6.41
N SER A 69 -12.99 11.95 -6.35
CA SER A 69 -13.81 12.00 -5.12
C SER A 69 -13.14 11.21 -3.98
N ILE A 70 -12.64 10.02 -4.29
CA ILE A 70 -11.89 9.19 -3.32
C ILE A 70 -10.63 9.92 -2.85
N VAL A 71 -9.88 10.56 -3.76
CA VAL A 71 -8.67 11.32 -3.39
C VAL A 71 -9.03 12.52 -2.51
N GLN A 72 -10.14 13.21 -2.79
CA GLN A 72 -10.62 14.33 -1.97
C GLN A 72 -10.97 13.90 -0.54
N ILE A 73 -11.56 12.71 -0.38
CA ILE A 73 -11.87 12.13 0.94
C ILE A 73 -10.57 11.67 1.63
N ILE A 74 -9.69 10.97 0.92
CA ILE A 74 -8.46 10.43 1.51
C ILE A 74 -7.48 11.53 1.91
N SER A 75 -7.42 12.64 1.16
CA SER A 75 -6.51 13.75 1.46
C SER A 75 -6.78 14.43 2.81
N GLY A 76 -7.99 14.25 3.36
CA GLY A 76 -8.35 14.70 4.70
C GLY A 76 -8.34 13.60 5.78
N ALA A 77 -8.20 12.32 5.45
CA ALA A 77 -8.42 11.26 6.43
C ALA A 77 -7.31 11.16 7.49
N SER A 78 -7.67 10.86 8.74
CA SER A 78 -6.71 10.56 9.80
C SER A 78 -6.21 9.11 9.73
N MET A 79 -7.07 8.22 9.26
CA MET A 79 -6.75 6.80 9.10
C MET A 79 -7.37 6.26 7.82
N LEU A 80 -6.65 5.34 7.18
CA LEU A 80 -7.11 4.57 6.03
C LEU A 80 -7.04 3.08 6.37
N VAL A 81 -8.17 2.40 6.31
CA VAL A 81 -8.32 0.98 6.58
C VAL A 81 -8.73 0.27 5.29
N SER A 82 -7.99 -0.76 4.90
CA SER A 82 -8.34 -1.52 3.70
C SER A 82 -7.74 -2.92 3.67
N MET A 83 -8.47 -3.86 3.08
CA MET A 83 -7.91 -5.13 2.62
C MET A 83 -6.79 -4.88 1.61
N HIS A 84 -5.70 -5.65 1.71
CA HIS A 84 -4.56 -5.60 0.80
C HIS A 84 -5.03 -5.52 -0.66
N GLY A 85 -4.55 -4.52 -1.41
CA GLY A 85 -4.92 -4.34 -2.81
C GLY A 85 -4.48 -3.01 -3.38
N ALA A 86 -4.51 -2.91 -4.72
CA ALA A 86 -4.02 -1.77 -5.50
C ALA A 86 -4.50 -0.41 -4.98
N GLN A 87 -5.74 -0.34 -4.47
CA GLN A 87 -6.37 0.87 -3.96
C GLN A 87 -5.60 1.53 -2.82
N LEU A 88 -4.81 0.77 -2.03
CA LEU A 88 -3.97 1.33 -0.97
C LEU A 88 -2.87 2.26 -1.49
N VAL A 89 -2.62 2.32 -2.81
CA VAL A 89 -1.73 3.34 -3.41
C VAL A 89 -2.22 4.76 -3.12
N THR A 90 -3.53 4.94 -2.92
CA THR A 90 -4.14 6.23 -2.54
C THR A 90 -3.65 6.73 -1.18
N SER A 91 -3.04 5.88 -0.34
CA SER A 91 -2.37 6.33 0.89
C SER A 91 -1.30 7.41 0.64
N MET A 92 -0.78 7.55 -0.59
CA MET A 92 0.13 8.66 -0.94
C MET A 92 -0.48 10.06 -0.76
N PHE A 93 -1.82 10.16 -0.79
CA PHE A 93 -2.57 11.40 -0.60
C PHE A 93 -2.89 11.69 0.86
N LEU A 94 -2.75 10.72 1.78
CA LEU A 94 -3.04 10.93 3.20
C LEU A 94 -2.18 12.05 3.80
N PRO A 95 -2.71 12.86 4.72
CA PRO A 95 -1.93 13.88 5.40
C PRO A 95 -0.79 13.26 6.23
N ARG A 96 0.24 14.06 6.53
CA ARG A 96 1.32 13.63 7.42
C ARG A 96 0.76 13.28 8.80
N GLY A 97 1.30 12.23 9.41
CA GLY A 97 0.84 11.75 10.71
C GLY A 97 -0.29 10.73 10.63
N ALA A 98 -1.00 10.64 9.48
CA ALA A 98 -2.09 9.69 9.29
C ALA A 98 -1.62 8.22 9.35
N VAL A 99 -2.59 7.33 9.56
CA VAL A 99 -2.37 5.90 9.76
C VAL A 99 -2.90 5.12 8.57
N VAL A 100 -2.12 4.16 8.07
CA VAL A 100 -2.54 3.15 7.10
C VAL A 100 -2.66 1.83 7.86
N ILE A 101 -3.86 1.26 7.90
CA ILE A 101 -4.14 -0.05 8.47
C ILE A 101 -4.46 -0.98 7.30
N GLU A 102 -3.53 -1.87 7.00
CA GLU A 102 -3.64 -2.84 5.92
C GLU A 102 -4.04 -4.21 6.46
N LEU A 103 -5.11 -4.79 5.93
CA LEU A 103 -5.66 -6.08 6.32
C LEU A 103 -5.25 -7.16 5.30
N PHE A 104 -4.78 -8.29 5.79
CA PHE A 104 -4.37 -9.42 4.97
C PHE A 104 -5.29 -10.63 5.20
N PRO A 105 -5.77 -11.29 4.12
CA PRO A 105 -6.52 -12.55 4.23
C PRO A 105 -5.72 -13.66 4.91
N PHE A 106 -6.41 -14.75 5.26
CA PHE A 106 -5.78 -15.90 5.85
C PHE A 106 -4.68 -16.49 4.93
N GLY A 107 -3.62 -17.00 5.54
CA GLY A 107 -2.49 -17.57 4.81
C GLY A 107 -1.59 -16.56 4.07
N VAL A 108 -1.93 -15.26 4.06
CA VAL A 108 -1.09 -14.22 3.45
C VAL A 108 -0.20 -13.55 4.50
N LYS A 109 1.13 -13.65 4.33
CA LYS A 109 2.11 -13.02 5.24
C LYS A 109 2.35 -11.53 4.91
N PRO A 110 2.06 -10.59 5.83
CA PRO A 110 2.31 -9.16 5.60
C PRO A 110 3.76 -8.83 5.22
N ASP A 111 4.73 -9.52 5.82
CA ASP A 111 6.17 -9.27 5.58
C ASP A 111 6.67 -9.68 4.18
N GLN A 112 5.85 -10.38 3.40
CA GLN A 112 6.19 -10.79 2.03
C GLN A 112 5.57 -9.88 0.95
N TYR A 113 4.55 -9.09 1.31
CA TYR A 113 3.80 -8.23 0.37
C TYR A 113 3.71 -6.81 0.93
N THR A 114 4.83 -6.09 0.88
CA THR A 114 5.02 -4.83 1.60
C THR A 114 5.01 -3.54 0.76
N PRO A 115 4.38 -3.43 -0.43
CA PRO A 115 4.49 -2.22 -1.24
C PRO A 115 3.97 -0.97 -0.49
N TYR A 116 2.91 -1.11 0.31
CA TYR A 116 2.32 0.01 1.05
C TYR A 116 3.06 0.31 2.36
N LYS A 117 3.64 -0.69 3.03
CA LYS A 117 4.60 -0.48 4.11
C LYS A 117 5.82 0.33 3.61
N THR A 118 6.34 -0.04 2.43
CA THR A 118 7.42 0.70 1.77
C THR A 118 6.99 2.13 1.46
N LEU A 119 5.84 2.32 0.81
CA LEU A 119 5.28 3.65 0.51
C LEU A 119 5.16 4.51 1.77
N ALA A 120 4.55 4.00 2.84
CA ALA A 120 4.39 4.70 4.11
C ALA A 120 5.74 5.07 4.77
N SER A 121 6.76 4.24 4.56
CA SER A 121 8.11 4.42 5.13
C SER A 121 9.04 5.30 4.29
N LEU A 122 8.63 5.73 3.09
CA LEU A 122 9.49 6.60 2.26
C LEU A 122 9.77 7.94 2.95
N PRO A 123 10.98 8.51 2.79
CA PRO A 123 11.33 9.78 3.41
C PRO A 123 10.33 10.91 3.07
N GLY A 124 9.82 11.56 4.12
CA GLY A 124 8.86 12.67 4.01
C GLY A 124 7.40 12.26 3.83
N MET A 125 7.10 10.95 3.80
CA MET A 125 5.72 10.46 3.86
C MET A 125 5.11 10.63 5.25
N ASP A 126 5.87 10.36 6.32
CA ASP A 126 5.46 10.54 7.72
C ASP A 126 4.14 9.83 8.07
N LEU A 127 3.85 8.71 7.39
CA LEU A 127 2.69 7.86 7.64
C LEU A 127 3.02 6.79 8.67
N GLN A 128 2.04 6.46 9.50
CA GLN A 128 2.11 5.25 10.32
C GLN A 128 1.54 4.08 9.54
N TYR A 129 2.18 2.93 9.63
CA TYR A 129 1.72 1.72 8.97
C TYR A 129 1.49 0.61 10.00
N VAL A 130 0.31 0.01 9.93
CA VAL A 130 -0.10 -1.13 10.74
C VAL A 130 -0.59 -2.22 9.79
N ALA A 131 -0.09 -3.44 9.97
CA ALA A 131 -0.60 -4.60 9.25
C ALA A 131 -1.36 -5.51 10.22
N TRP A 132 -2.60 -5.83 9.87
CA TRP A 132 -3.37 -6.88 10.52
C TRP A 132 -3.50 -8.06 9.56
N ARG A 133 -3.41 -9.29 10.09
CA ARG A 133 -3.56 -10.52 9.32
C ARG A 133 -4.65 -11.36 9.95
N ASN A 134 -5.54 -11.91 9.13
CA ASN A 134 -6.44 -12.95 9.59
C ASN A 134 -5.64 -14.23 9.92
N THR A 135 -5.68 -14.66 11.17
CA THR A 135 -5.05 -15.89 11.65
C THR A 135 -6.05 -17.03 11.89
N ILE A 136 -7.34 -16.77 11.72
CA ILE A 136 -8.45 -17.71 11.94
C ILE A 136 -8.95 -18.16 10.57
N GLU A 137 -8.81 -19.44 10.25
CA GLU A 137 -9.16 -19.95 8.92
C GLU A 137 -10.68 -19.94 8.69
N GLU A 138 -11.45 -20.19 9.74
CA GLU A 138 -12.91 -20.17 9.74
C GLU A 138 -13.48 -18.79 9.38
N ASN A 139 -12.66 -17.74 9.55
CA ASN A 139 -12.98 -16.37 9.17
C ASN A 139 -12.65 -16.06 7.70
N SER A 140 -12.38 -17.07 6.87
CA SER A 140 -12.08 -16.90 5.45
C SER A 140 -13.06 -17.64 4.56
N ILE A 141 -13.57 -16.92 3.55
CA ILE A 141 -14.53 -17.44 2.58
C ILE A 141 -13.82 -17.54 1.23
N ALA A 142 -13.65 -18.76 0.74
CA ALA A 142 -13.01 -19.05 -0.53
C ALA A 142 -14.05 -19.39 -1.61
N TYR A 143 -13.68 -19.17 -2.87
CA TYR A 143 -14.54 -19.42 -4.03
C TYR A 143 -13.81 -20.26 -5.09
N PRO A 144 -13.65 -21.58 -4.86
CA PRO A 144 -12.83 -22.45 -5.72
C PRO A 144 -13.35 -22.56 -7.16
N ASP A 145 -14.62 -22.26 -7.40
CA ASP A 145 -15.27 -22.35 -8.71
C ASP A 145 -15.16 -21.06 -9.55
N ARG A 146 -14.56 -19.99 -9.02
CA ARG A 146 -14.33 -18.75 -9.77
C ARG A 146 -13.32 -18.97 -10.92
N PRO A 147 -13.19 -18.00 -11.85
CA PRO A 147 -12.06 -17.97 -12.77
C PRO A 147 -10.70 -18.02 -12.04
N TRP A 148 -9.68 -18.60 -12.69
CA TRP A 148 -8.36 -18.81 -12.08
C TRP A 148 -7.69 -17.51 -11.63
N ASP A 149 -7.91 -16.42 -12.37
CA ASP A 149 -7.42 -15.08 -12.09
C ASP A 149 -8.21 -14.36 -10.98
N GLN A 150 -9.23 -15.01 -10.43
CA GLN A 150 -10.03 -14.55 -9.28
C GLN A 150 -9.99 -15.56 -8.12
N GLY A 151 -8.97 -16.42 -8.09
CA GLY A 151 -8.69 -17.35 -6.99
C GLY A 151 -9.38 -18.70 -7.10
N GLY A 152 -10.06 -19.00 -8.20
CA GLY A 152 -10.61 -20.33 -8.42
C GLY A 152 -9.55 -21.36 -8.80
N ILE A 153 -9.76 -22.59 -8.34
CA ILE A 153 -8.82 -23.72 -8.47
C ILE A 153 -9.43 -24.92 -9.19
N ALA A 154 -10.71 -24.84 -9.61
CA ALA A 154 -11.42 -25.92 -10.30
C ALA A 154 -10.75 -26.40 -11.61
N HIS A 155 -9.89 -25.56 -12.21
CA HIS A 155 -9.11 -25.88 -13.40
C HIS A 155 -7.87 -26.76 -13.15
N LEU A 156 -7.47 -26.93 -11.89
CA LEU A 156 -6.34 -27.75 -11.48
C LEU A 156 -6.77 -29.20 -11.26
N ASP A 157 -5.81 -30.13 -11.23
CA ASP A 157 -6.11 -31.50 -10.81
C ASP A 157 -6.52 -31.57 -9.33
N LYS A 158 -7.14 -32.68 -8.94
CA LYS A 158 -7.70 -32.83 -7.61
C LYS A 158 -6.64 -32.82 -6.51
N GLU A 159 -5.46 -33.38 -6.79
CA GLU A 159 -4.35 -33.44 -5.85
C GLU A 159 -3.83 -32.03 -5.51
N GLU A 160 -3.65 -31.19 -6.52
CA GLU A 160 -3.21 -29.80 -6.36
C GLU A 160 -4.28 -28.95 -5.68
N GLN A 161 -5.56 -29.16 -6.01
CA GLN A 161 -6.66 -28.50 -5.29
C GLN A 161 -6.62 -28.83 -3.79
N ASP A 162 -6.51 -30.11 -3.44
CA ASP A 162 -6.50 -30.55 -2.05
C ASP A 162 -5.24 -30.05 -1.32
N ARG A 163 -4.09 -29.98 -1.99
CA ARG A 163 -2.86 -29.37 -1.46
C ARG A 163 -3.05 -27.89 -1.14
N ILE A 164 -3.64 -27.11 -2.05
CA ILE A 164 -3.87 -25.67 -1.86
C ILE A 164 -4.85 -25.40 -0.71
N ILE A 165 -5.93 -26.17 -0.65
CA ILE A 165 -6.95 -26.07 0.41
C ILE A 165 -6.32 -26.38 1.78
N ALA A 166 -5.49 -27.43 1.87
CA ALA A 166 -4.83 -27.83 3.11
C ALA A 166 -3.72 -26.87 3.57
N SER A 167 -3.15 -26.06 2.66
CA SER A 167 -2.06 -25.13 3.00
C SER A 167 -2.48 -24.06 4.00
N LYS A 168 -1.70 -23.84 5.05
CA LYS A 168 -1.98 -22.77 6.03
C LYS A 168 -1.37 -21.43 5.66
N GLU A 169 -0.45 -21.43 4.70
CA GLU A 169 0.32 -20.24 4.38
C GLU A 169 0.95 -20.30 3.00
N VAL A 170 0.84 -19.21 2.26
CA VAL A 170 1.39 -19.11 0.91
C VAL A 170 2.92 -19.07 0.98
N PRO A 171 3.63 -20.00 0.32
CA PRO A 171 5.09 -19.95 0.22
C PRO A 171 5.54 -18.79 -0.67
N ARG A 172 6.83 -18.44 -0.56
CA ARG A 172 7.43 -17.47 -1.47
C ARG A 172 7.30 -17.97 -2.90
N HIS A 173 6.85 -17.09 -3.78
CA HIS A 173 6.59 -17.39 -5.18
C HIS A 173 6.91 -16.18 -6.06
N LEU A 174 7.07 -16.41 -7.36
CA LEU A 174 7.09 -15.35 -8.35
C LEU A 174 5.67 -14.88 -8.62
N CYS A 175 5.47 -13.56 -8.59
CA CYS A 175 4.15 -12.97 -8.61
C CYS A 175 3.26 -13.43 -9.77
N CYS A 176 1.98 -13.40 -9.41
CA CYS A 176 0.82 -12.98 -10.20
C CYS A 176 0.04 -14.12 -10.84
N ARG A 177 0.61 -15.33 -10.92
CA ARG A 177 -0.07 -16.50 -11.50
C ARG A 177 0.02 -17.76 -10.64
N ASN A 178 0.57 -17.66 -9.44
CA ASN A 178 0.62 -18.80 -8.52
C ASN A 178 -0.82 -19.09 -8.01
N PRO A 179 -1.34 -20.32 -8.21
CA PRO A 179 -2.73 -20.62 -7.88
C PRO A 179 -3.02 -20.59 -6.38
N GLU A 180 -2.07 -21.03 -5.54
CA GLU A 180 -2.20 -20.99 -4.08
C GLU A 180 -2.28 -19.54 -3.57
N TRP A 181 -1.46 -18.66 -4.13
CA TRP A 181 -1.51 -17.22 -3.88
C TRP A 181 -2.87 -16.64 -4.26
N LEU A 182 -3.33 -16.88 -5.49
CA LEU A 182 -4.60 -16.35 -5.97
C LEU A 182 -5.76 -16.87 -5.12
N TYR A 183 -5.74 -18.16 -4.77
CA TYR A 183 -6.73 -18.78 -3.89
C TYR A 183 -6.81 -18.10 -2.52
N ARG A 184 -5.67 -17.78 -1.89
CA ARG A 184 -5.63 -17.14 -0.55
C ARG A 184 -5.88 -15.64 -0.61
N ILE A 185 -5.27 -14.93 -1.57
CA ILE A 185 -5.39 -13.47 -1.63
C ILE A 185 -6.79 -13.01 -2.00
N TYR A 186 -7.57 -13.79 -2.77
CA TYR A 186 -8.93 -13.39 -3.16
C TYR A 186 -10.03 -13.81 -2.17
N GLN A 187 -9.68 -14.42 -1.04
CA GLN A 187 -10.65 -14.80 -0.02
C GLN A 187 -11.29 -13.56 0.61
N ASP A 188 -12.59 -13.64 0.85
CA ASP A 188 -13.28 -12.67 1.69
C ASP A 188 -12.98 -13.01 3.15
N THR A 189 -13.00 -11.99 4.02
CA THR A 189 -12.51 -12.09 5.40
C THR A 189 -13.54 -11.56 6.37
N ILE A 190 -13.88 -12.36 7.38
CA ILE A 190 -14.54 -11.92 8.60
C ILE A 190 -13.43 -11.40 9.53
N VAL A 191 -13.43 -10.10 9.82
CA VAL A 191 -12.42 -9.49 10.68
C VAL A 191 -12.75 -9.80 12.13
N ASP A 192 -11.83 -10.48 12.82
CA ASP A 192 -11.91 -10.61 14.27
C ASP A 192 -11.64 -9.26 14.92
N ILE A 193 -12.71 -8.58 15.37
CA ILE A 193 -12.65 -7.20 15.86
C ILE A 193 -11.72 -7.08 17.07
N THR A 194 -11.71 -8.07 17.98
CA THR A 194 -10.86 -8.02 19.17
C THR A 194 -9.37 -8.06 18.80
N SER A 195 -8.94 -9.03 17.98
CA SER A 195 -7.59 -9.13 17.44
C SER A 195 -7.20 -7.89 16.64
N PHE A 196 -8.11 -7.43 15.77
CA PHE A 196 -7.91 -6.22 14.98
C PHE A 196 -7.62 -5.00 15.85
N MET A 197 -8.47 -4.72 16.83
CA MET A 197 -8.31 -3.58 17.73
C MET A 197 -7.04 -3.68 18.58
N GLN A 198 -6.67 -4.89 19.01
CA GLN A 198 -5.41 -5.10 19.73
C GLN A 198 -4.21 -4.70 18.87
N VAL A 199 -4.12 -5.23 17.64
CA VAL A 199 -3.02 -4.93 16.71
C VAL A 199 -2.97 -3.43 16.39
N VAL A 200 -4.12 -2.79 16.17
CA VAL A 200 -4.17 -1.35 15.92
C VAL A 200 -3.65 -0.56 17.13
N ARG A 201 -4.12 -0.84 18.36
CA ARG A 201 -3.64 -0.15 19.57
C ARG A 201 -2.13 -0.30 19.78
N GLU A 202 -1.61 -1.51 19.60
CA GLU A 202 -0.17 -1.79 19.72
C GLU A 202 0.63 -1.06 18.63
N GLY A 203 0.16 -1.12 17.39
CA GLY A 203 0.74 -0.44 16.25
C GLY A 203 0.80 1.07 16.45
N LEU A 204 -0.27 1.67 17.00
CA LEU A 204 -0.35 3.10 17.31
C LEU A 204 0.64 3.52 18.41
N LYS A 205 0.78 2.74 19.48
CA LYS A 205 1.72 3.01 20.59
C LYS A 205 3.18 3.00 20.17
N ALA A 206 3.58 2.12 19.24
CA ALA A 206 4.98 1.96 18.82
C ALA A 206 5.63 3.25 18.27
N LYS A 207 4.85 4.17 17.69
CA LYS A 207 5.35 5.42 17.08
C LYS A 207 5.71 6.51 18.10
N LEU A 208 5.07 6.54 19.28
CA LEU A 208 5.45 7.50 20.35
C LEU A 208 6.92 7.32 20.80
N ASN A 209 7.47 6.12 20.59
CA ASN A 209 8.84 5.76 20.98
C ASN A 209 9.88 5.87 19.85
N LEU A 210 9.45 6.04 18.59
CA LEU A 210 10.33 6.20 17.43
C LEU A 210 10.72 7.68 17.26
N LYS A 211 11.69 8.14 18.05
CA LYS A 211 12.40 9.40 17.78
C LYS A 211 12.92 9.39 16.34
N LYS A 212 12.53 10.41 15.55
CA LYS A 212 12.95 10.72 14.16
C LYS A 212 14.21 9.95 13.72
N THR A 213 14.02 8.75 13.19
CA THR A 213 15.10 8.04 12.51
C THR A 213 15.42 8.85 11.27
N LYS A 214 16.60 9.47 11.23
CA LYS A 214 17.11 10.13 10.02
C LYS A 214 17.27 9.04 8.97
N ALA A 215 16.29 8.89 8.08
CA ALA A 215 16.38 7.94 6.99
C ALA A 215 17.55 8.36 6.09
N ALA A 216 18.55 7.50 5.94
CA ALA A 216 19.54 7.64 4.88
C ALA A 216 18.79 7.49 3.55
N SER A 217 18.46 8.61 2.91
CA SER A 217 17.90 8.59 1.56
C SER A 217 19.06 8.33 0.60
N THR A 218 19.44 7.07 0.39
CA THR A 218 20.22 6.70 -0.79
C THR A 218 19.29 6.73 -1.99
N VAL A 219 18.88 7.94 -2.38
CA VAL A 219 18.31 8.17 -3.70
C VAL A 219 19.48 8.10 -4.66
N HIS A 220 19.42 7.20 -5.62
CA HIS A 220 20.45 7.08 -6.64
C HIS A 220 20.13 8.01 -7.83
N PRO A 221 21.16 8.54 -8.52
CA PRO A 221 20.93 9.22 -9.78
C PRO A 221 20.13 8.34 -10.74
N GLY A 222 19.21 8.96 -11.47
CA GLY A 222 18.48 8.30 -12.53
C GLY A 222 19.43 7.71 -13.58
N ARG A 223 18.94 6.71 -14.32
CA ARG A 223 19.70 6.03 -15.38
C ARG A 223 20.34 7.06 -16.33
N VAL A 224 21.65 6.91 -16.57
CA VAL A 224 22.41 7.74 -17.51
C VAL A 224 21.80 7.65 -18.91
N ARG A 225 21.59 8.81 -19.54
CA ARG A 225 21.04 8.93 -20.90
C ARG A 225 22.04 9.65 -21.80
N ASP A 226 21.97 9.34 -23.10
CA ASP A 226 22.84 9.91 -24.14
C ASP A 226 24.35 9.88 -23.82
N PRO A 227 24.93 8.69 -23.49
CA PRO A 227 26.36 8.60 -23.24
C PRO A 227 27.14 8.81 -24.55
N LYS A 228 28.04 9.78 -24.55
CA LYS A 228 28.95 10.11 -25.65
C LYS A 228 30.37 9.83 -25.23
N CYS A 229 31.12 9.23 -26.14
CA CYS A 229 32.53 8.90 -25.97
C CYS A 229 33.28 9.47 -27.17
N GLN A 230 34.24 10.34 -26.92
CA GLN A 230 35.07 10.96 -27.95
C GLN A 230 36.53 10.71 -27.62
N THR A 231 37.27 10.24 -28.61
CA THR A 231 38.71 10.03 -28.53
C THR A 231 39.39 11.02 -29.45
N SER A 232 40.43 11.69 -28.95
CA SER A 232 41.27 12.58 -29.76
C SER A 232 42.73 12.37 -29.41
N VAL A 233 43.58 12.22 -30.41
CA VAL A 233 45.02 12.16 -30.24
C VAL A 233 45.56 13.54 -30.61
N GLN A 234 46.12 14.26 -29.64
CA GLN A 234 46.58 15.64 -29.85
C GLN A 234 48.08 15.72 -30.17
N ALA A 235 48.85 14.67 -29.85
CA ALA A 235 50.28 14.53 -30.20
C ALA A 235 50.72 13.05 -30.17
N THR A 236 51.96 12.76 -30.58
CA THR A 236 52.57 11.41 -30.60
C THR A 236 52.64 10.72 -29.24
N SER A 237 52.33 11.42 -28.14
CA SER A 237 52.39 10.91 -26.76
C SER A 237 51.15 11.22 -25.91
N GLU A 238 50.09 11.82 -26.47
CA GLU A 238 48.90 12.19 -25.69
C GLU A 238 47.59 11.77 -26.38
N ALA A 239 46.92 10.80 -25.76
CA ALA A 239 45.58 10.38 -26.10
C ALA A 239 44.58 10.93 -25.07
N LYS A 240 43.55 11.64 -25.53
CA LYS A 240 42.46 12.16 -24.70
C LYS A 240 41.18 11.37 -24.95
N LEU A 241 40.60 10.88 -23.87
CA LEU A 241 39.26 10.29 -23.83
C LEU A 241 38.31 11.26 -23.12
N THR A 242 37.28 11.71 -23.82
CA THR A 242 36.21 12.55 -23.25
C THR A 242 34.93 11.73 -23.19
N VAL A 243 34.40 11.55 -22.00
CA VAL A 243 33.10 10.88 -21.78
C VAL A 243 32.13 11.92 -21.25
N SER A 244 30.95 12.02 -21.87
CA SER A 244 29.88 12.92 -21.43
C SER A 244 28.52 12.24 -21.52
N TRP A 245 27.55 12.75 -20.77
CA TRP A 245 26.18 12.22 -20.76
C TRP A 245 25.19 13.31 -20.37
N GLN A 246 23.90 13.07 -20.62
CA GLN A 246 22.84 13.96 -20.16
C GLN A 246 22.71 13.87 -18.63
N ILE A 247 22.74 15.03 -17.97
CA ILE A 247 22.60 15.13 -16.51
C ILE A 247 21.30 14.44 -16.06
N PRO A 248 21.34 13.49 -15.11
CA PRO A 248 20.14 12.86 -14.57
C PRO A 248 19.15 13.91 -14.08
N TRP A 249 17.89 13.79 -14.50
CA TRP A 249 16.85 14.77 -14.18
C TRP A 249 16.64 14.95 -12.66
N ASN A 250 16.90 13.89 -11.89
CA ASN A 250 16.70 13.88 -10.44
C ASN A 250 17.91 14.39 -9.64
N LEU A 251 19.01 14.81 -10.30
CA LEU A 251 20.24 15.20 -9.61
C LEU A 251 20.02 16.37 -8.64
N LYS A 252 19.15 17.33 -9.00
CA LYS A 252 18.78 18.48 -8.13
C LYS A 252 18.03 18.09 -6.85
N TYR A 253 17.55 16.85 -6.76
CA TYR A 253 16.86 16.32 -5.59
C TYR A 253 17.76 15.42 -4.75
N LEU A 254 18.96 15.10 -5.24
CA LEU A 254 20.00 14.43 -4.47
C LEU A 254 20.69 15.48 -3.61
N LYS A 255 20.49 15.39 -2.28
CA LYS A 255 21.37 16.10 -1.35
C LYS A 255 22.69 15.34 -1.32
N VAL A 256 23.64 15.78 -2.14
CA VAL A 256 25.06 15.40 -2.00
C VAL A 256 25.68 16.26 -0.92
#